data_AF-A0A450ZRX3-F1
#
_entry.id   AF-A0A450ZRX3-F1
#
_cell.length_a   1.000
_cell.length_b   1.000
_cell.length_c   1.000
_cell.angle_alpha   90.00
_cell.angle_beta   90.00
_cell.angle_gamma   90.00
#
_symmetry.space_group_name_H-M   'P 1'
#
loop_
_entity.id
_entity.type
_entity.pdbx_description
1 polymer ?
#
loop_
_entity_poly.entity_id
_entity_poly.type
_entity_poly.pdbx_seq_one_letter_code
_entity_poly.pdbx_strand_id
1 'polypeptide(L)'
;MGGRSRVLPWEVRFFARVLLRRENMLAVYERVKGNKGAPGVDDLRVEELAAHLREHWPTIREELSSGTYTPQSVRKVEIPKPEPLFASPIILNQRKPRP
;
A
#
# COMPACT_ATOMS: atom_id res chain seq x y z
N MET A 1 -3.52 4.68 27.98
CA MET A 1 -2.16 4.59 27.41
C MET A 1 -2.07 3.35 26.53
N GLY A 2 -2.41 3.45 25.25
CA GLY A 2 -2.35 2.33 24.31
C GLY A 2 -0.99 2.27 23.62
N GLY A 3 -0.15 1.31 24.00
CA GLY A 3 1.15 1.09 23.40
C GLY A 3 1.00 0.74 21.92
N ARG A 4 1.32 1.69 21.03
CA ARG A 4 1.59 1.38 19.63
C ARG A 4 2.71 0.34 19.62
N SER A 5 2.43 -0.88 19.14
CA SER A 5 3.46 -1.88 18.83
C SER A 5 4.46 -1.23 17.89
N ARG A 6 5.57 -0.76 18.46
CA ARG A 6 6.69 -0.20 17.72
C ARG A 6 7.37 -1.42 17.12
N VAL A 7 7.09 -1.71 15.85
CA VAL A 7 7.81 -2.75 15.11
C VAL A 7 9.29 -2.43 15.27
N LEU A 8 10.04 -3.33 15.91
CA LEU A 8 11.42 -3.05 16.25
C LEU A 8 12.22 -2.87 14.94
N PRO A 9 13.17 -1.91 14.88
CA PRO A 9 13.88 -1.60 13.63
C PRO A 9 14.53 -2.80 12.93
N TRP A 10 14.89 -3.85 13.66
CA TRP A 10 15.51 -5.05 13.12
C TRP A 10 14.49 -6.01 12.44
N GLU A 11 13.25 -6.08 12.92
CA GLU A 11 12.16 -6.83 12.28
C GLU A 11 11.85 -6.22 10.90
N VAL A 12 11.77 -4.88 10.83
CA VAL A 12 11.54 -4.17 9.56
C VAL A 12 12.63 -4.48 8.54
N ARG A 13 13.91 -4.44 8.95
CA ARG A 13 15.05 -4.76 8.08
C ARG A 13 15.01 -6.19 7.55
N PHE A 14 14.62 -7.15 8.39
CA PHE A 14 14.55 -8.56 8.01
C PHE A 14 13.39 -8.80 7.02
N PHE A 15 12.19 -8.30 7.34
CA PHE A 15 11.03 -8.43 6.46
C PHE A 15 11.21 -7.66 5.15
N ALA A 16 11.80 -6.46 5.18
CA ALA A 16 12.09 -5.68 3.98
C ALA A 16 12.95 -6.48 2.99
N ARG A 17 13.92 -7.25 3.46
CA ARG A 17 14.74 -8.11 2.58
C ARG A 17 13.92 -9.14 1.82
N VAL A 18 12.90 -9.73 2.45
CA VAL A 18 12.05 -10.75 1.81
C VAL A 18 10.99 -10.10 0.92
N LEU A 19 10.36 -9.03 1.40
CA LEU A 19 9.30 -8.31 0.69
C LEU A 19 9.82 -7.57 -0.55
N LEU A 20 11.02 -6.99 -0.49
CA LEU A 20 11.60 -6.20 -1.57
C LEU A 20 12.37 -7.06 -2.59
N ARG A 21 12.22 -8.39 -2.56
CA ARG A 21 12.73 -9.28 -3.60
C ARG A 21 12.05 -8.95 -4.93
N ARG A 22 12.82 -9.00 -6.02
CA ARG A 22 12.38 -8.61 -7.36
C ARG A 22 11.12 -9.39 -7.78
N GLU A 23 11.09 -10.69 -7.49
CA GLU A 23 10.00 -11.58 -7.85
C GLU A 23 8.71 -11.18 -7.12
N ASN A 24 8.81 -10.88 -5.83
CA ASN A 24 7.67 -10.43 -5.03
C ASN A 24 7.16 -9.06 -5.50
N MET A 25 8.06 -8.13 -5.79
CA MET A 25 7.69 -6.79 -6.27
C MET A 25 6.99 -6.83 -7.64
N LEU A 26 7.45 -7.69 -8.56
CA LEU A 26 6.78 -7.89 -9.85
C LEU A 26 5.39 -8.49 -9.67
N ALA A 27 5.24 -9.52 -8.82
CA ALA A 27 3.95 -10.12 -8.55
C ALA A 27 2.96 -9.12 -7.90
N VAL A 28 3.45 -8.27 -7.00
CA VAL A 28 2.66 -7.19 -6.39
C VAL A 28 2.25 -6.16 -7.44
N TYR A 29 3.17 -5.73 -8.30
CA TYR A 29 2.89 -4.76 -9.36
C TYR A 29 1.78 -5.25 -10.30
N GLU A 30 1.87 -6.49 -10.81
CA GLU A 30 0.85 -7.08 -11.69
C GLU A 30 -0.51 -7.17 -11.00
N ARG A 31 -0.52 -7.51 -9.70
CA ARG A 31 -1.76 -7.57 -8.92
C ARG A 31 -2.39 -6.19 -8.73
N VAL A 32 -1.59 -5.16 -8.46
CA VAL A 32 -2.07 -3.77 -8.35
C VAL A 32 -2.65 -3.31 -9.68
N LYS A 33 -1.96 -3.61 -10.79
CA LYS A 33 -2.43 -3.30 -12.14
C LYS A 33 -3.76 -3.98 -12.47
N GLY A 34 -3.91 -5.25 -12.09
CA GLY A 34 -5.13 -6.03 -12.31
C GLY A 34 -6.34 -5.57 -11.50
N ASN A 35 -6.14 -4.91 -10.34
CA ASN A 35 -7.23 -4.46 -9.48
C ASN A 35 -8.04 -3.28 -10.08
N LYS A 36 -7.52 -2.58 -11.10
CA LYS A 36 -8.18 -1.44 -11.77
C LYS A 36 -8.80 -0.42 -10.78
N GLY A 37 -8.13 -0.21 -9.64
CA GLY A 37 -8.62 0.67 -8.58
C GLY A 37 -8.61 2.14 -8.99
N ALA A 38 -9.45 2.95 -8.35
CA ALA A 38 -9.42 4.40 -8.52
C ALA A 38 -8.08 4.98 -8.01
N PRO A 39 -7.58 6.07 -8.62
CA PRO A 39 -6.38 6.76 -8.16
C PRO A 39 -6.48 7.21 -6.69
N GLY A 40 -5.32 7.26 -6.03
CA GLY A 40 -5.19 7.71 -4.65
C GLY A 40 -5.36 9.23 -4.49
N VAL A 41 -4.78 9.77 -3.41
CA VAL A 41 -4.71 11.22 -3.17
C VAL A 41 -3.69 11.93 -4.06
N ASP A 42 -2.76 11.16 -4.60
CA ASP A 42 -1.73 11.53 -5.57
C ASP A 42 -2.25 11.66 -7.01
N ASP A 43 -3.51 11.24 -7.25
CA ASP A 43 -4.16 11.16 -8.56
C ASP A 43 -3.37 10.34 -9.61
N LEU A 44 -2.40 9.53 -9.15
CA LEU A 44 -1.57 8.68 -10.00
C LEU A 44 -2.41 7.52 -10.56
N ARG A 45 -2.47 7.44 -11.88
CA ARG A 45 -3.16 6.35 -12.56
C ARG A 45 -2.27 5.11 -12.60
N VAL A 46 -2.92 3.95 -12.74
CA VAL A 46 -2.23 2.65 -12.83
C VAL A 46 -1.27 2.60 -14.02
N GLU A 47 -1.59 3.30 -15.11
CA GLU A 47 -0.77 3.40 -16.31
C GLU A 47 0.52 4.20 -16.07
N GLU A 48 0.47 5.19 -15.16
CA GLU A 48 1.59 6.09 -14.82
C GLU A 48 2.49 5.48 -13.74
N LEU A 49 1.96 4.53 -12.96
CA LEU A 49 2.66 3.86 -11.87
C LEU A 49 4.01 3.27 -12.29
N ALA A 50 4.11 2.70 -13.50
CA ALA A 50 5.36 2.12 -13.99
C ALA A 50 6.47 3.17 -14.24
N ALA A 51 6.09 4.38 -14.67
CA ALA A 51 7.04 5.48 -14.88
C ALA A 51 7.45 6.07 -13.52
N HIS A 52 6.47 6.33 -12.65
CA HIS A 52 6.71 6.84 -11.30
C HIS A 52 7.62 5.91 -10.49
N LEU A 53 7.38 4.61 -10.50
CA LEU A 53 8.26 3.65 -9.82
C LEU A 53 9.67 3.66 -10.42
N ARG A 54 9.85 3.77 -11.74
CA ARG A 54 11.20 3.83 -12.32
C ARG A 54 12.01 5.02 -11.81
N GLU A 55 11.35 6.15 -11.56
CA GLU A 55 11.98 7.38 -11.07
C GLU A 55 12.24 7.34 -9.56
N HIS A 56 11.24 6.95 -8.75
CA HIS A 56 11.31 7.09 -7.29
C HIS A 56 11.67 5.81 -6.54
N TRP A 57 11.76 4.66 -7.21
CA TRP A 57 12.01 3.36 -6.55
C TRP A 57 13.28 3.30 -5.70
N PRO A 58 14.43 3.89 -6.09
CA PRO A 58 15.62 3.87 -5.23
C PRO A 58 15.35 4.46 -3.84
N THR A 59 14.70 5.62 -3.78
CA THR A 59 14.36 6.33 -2.54
C THR A 59 13.33 5.55 -1.73
N ILE A 60 12.24 5.11 -2.37
CA ILE A 60 11.18 4.33 -1.69
C ILE A 60 11.76 3.03 -1.10
N ARG A 61 12.64 2.36 -1.83
CA ARG A 61 13.27 1.12 -1.38
C ARG A 61 14.16 1.35 -0.16
N GLU A 62 14.92 2.44 -0.15
CA GLU A 62 15.76 2.83 0.97
C GLU A 62 14.90 3.10 2.22
N GLU A 63 13.85 3.88 2.08
CA GLU A 63 12.92 4.21 3.17
C GLU A 63 12.18 2.97 3.72
N LEU A 64 11.80 2.04 2.85
CA LEU A 64 11.19 0.78 3.26
C LEU A 64 12.18 -0.13 3.99
N SER A 65 13.46 -0.09 3.59
CA SER A 65 14.52 -0.90 4.20
C SER A 65 15.01 -0.30 5.53
N SER A 66 14.99 1.02 5.66
CA SER A 66 15.34 1.74 6.89
C SER A 66 14.17 1.81 7.88
N GLY A 67 12.94 1.59 7.41
CA GLY A 67 11.71 1.71 8.18
C GLY A 67 11.22 3.15 8.34
N THR A 68 11.68 4.09 7.51
CA THR A 68 11.28 5.50 7.53
C THR A 68 10.17 5.83 6.54
N TYR A 69 9.77 4.88 5.68
CA TYR A 69 8.72 5.08 4.70
C TYR A 69 7.40 5.47 5.36
N THR A 70 6.87 6.63 4.98
CA THR A 70 5.59 7.13 5.48
C THR A 70 4.56 7.06 4.35
N PRO A 71 3.57 6.16 4.42
CA PRO A 71 2.57 6.04 3.37
C PRO A 71 1.70 7.30 3.32
N GLN A 72 1.28 7.66 2.11
CA GLN A 72 0.32 8.74 1.91
C GLN A 72 -1.04 8.41 2.53
N SER A 73 -1.78 9.47 2.83
CA SER A 73 -3.13 9.36 3.36
C SER A 73 -4.07 8.68 2.35
N VAL A 74 -5.02 7.90 2.87
CA VAL A 74 -5.97 7.16 2.04
C VAL A 74 -7.05 8.10 1.51
N ARG A 75 -7.32 8.05 0.20
CA ARG A 75 -8.48 8.74 -0.39
C ARG A 75 -9.76 8.04 0.04
N LYS A 76 -10.65 8.76 0.72
CA LYS A 76 -12.01 8.29 1.00
C LYS A 76 -12.84 8.50 -0.25
N VAL A 77 -13.34 7.42 -0.83
CA VAL A 77 -14.33 7.47 -1.90
C VAL A 77 -15.65 6.98 -1.32
N GLU A 78 -16.68 7.82 -1.40
CA GLU A 78 -18.05 7.39 -1.11
C GLU A 78 -18.56 6.58 -2.30
N ILE A 79 -18.73 5.28 -2.10
CA ILE A 79 -19.33 4.38 -3.09
C ILE A 79 -20.79 4.20 -2.67
N PRO A 80 -21.78 4.63 -3.48
CA PRO A 80 -23.18 4.39 -3.17
C PRO A 80 -23.44 2.88 -3.20
N LYS A 81 -23.93 2.33 -2.08
CA LYS A 81 -24.26 0.91 -1.97
C LYS A 81 -25.67 0.65 -2.52
N PRO A 82 -25.89 -0.46 -3.25
CA PRO A 82 -27.24 -0.97 -3.48
C PRO A 82 -27.77 -1.51 -2.14
N GLU A 83 -28.74 -0.78 -1.59
CA GLU A 83 -29.51 -1.02 -0.36
C GLU A 83 -28.82 -0.95 1.03
N PRO A 84 -29.55 -0.44 2.06
CA PRO A 84 -28.99 -0.06 3.35
C PRO A 84 -29.09 -1.21 4.38
N LEU A 85 -28.42 -2.33 4.17
CA LEU A 85 -28.30 -3.32 5.25
C LEU A 85 -26.97 -3.32 5.99
N PHE A 86 -25.87 -2.84 5.38
CA PHE A 86 -24.60 -2.68 6.09
C PHE A 86 -23.75 -1.56 5.49
N ALA A 87 -24.02 -0.31 5.86
CA ALA A 87 -23.24 0.86 5.47
C ALA A 87 -21.87 0.90 6.20
N SER A 88 -20.92 0.07 5.76
CA SER A 88 -19.51 0.30 6.07
C SER A 88 -18.83 1.04 4.92
N PRO A 89 -18.23 2.22 5.13
CA PRO A 89 -17.37 2.85 4.13
C PRO A 89 -16.15 1.95 3.88
N ILE A 90 -15.87 1.61 2.61
CA ILE A 90 -14.62 0.93 2.26
C ILE A 90 -13.52 2.00 2.34
N ILE A 91 -12.77 2.03 3.44
CA ILE A 91 -11.51 2.76 3.49
C ILE A 91 -10.52 1.99 2.64
N LEU A 92 -10.00 2.62 1.57
CA LEU A 92 -8.95 2.09 0.70
C LEU A 92 -7.59 2.00 1.43
N ASN A 93 -7.51 1.33 2.59
CA ASN A 93 -6.31 0.70 3.18
C ASN A 93 -6.64 0.15 4.57
N GLN A 94 -7.41 -0.93 4.65
CA GLN A 94 -7.42 -1.80 5.83
C GLN A 94 -7.58 -3.24 5.33
N ARG A 95 -6.50 -4.02 5.38
CA ARG A 95 -6.59 -5.47 5.15
C ARG A 95 -7.48 -6.05 6.25
N LYS A 96 -8.62 -6.66 5.90
CA LYS A 96 -9.21 -7.69 6.75
C LYS A 96 -8.18 -8.84 6.85
N PRO A 97 -7.83 -9.33 8.04
CA PRO A 97 -7.14 -10.61 8.12
C PRO A 97 -8.11 -11.67 7.58
N ARG A 98 -7.65 -12.49 6.63
CA ARG A 98 -8.35 -13.72 6.27
C ARG A 98 -8.04 -14.78 7.33
N PRO A 99 -8.99 -15.70 7.61
CA PRO A 99 -8.81 -16.75 8.61
C PRO A 99 -7.60 -17.62 8.32
#